data_AF-A0A174C918-F1
#
_entry.id   AF-A0A174C918-F1
#
_cell.length_a   1.000
_cell.length_b   1.000
_cell.length_c   1.000
_cell.angle_alpha   90.00
_cell.angle_beta   90.00
_cell.angle_gamma   90.00
#
_symmetry.space_group_name_H-M   'P 1'
#
loop_
_entity.id
_entity.type
_entity.pdbx_description
1 polymer ?
#
loop_
_entity_poly.entity_id
_entity_poly.type
_entity_poly.pdbx_seq_one_letter_code
_entity_poly.pdbx_strand_id
1 'polypeptide(L)' 'MAEKKEQSLEDQSLEEIFSDLEQTIKEMEDGEISLEESFRLYHQGMDMLKACNSKIDKVEKKMLLLDEEGEEHEF' A
#
# COMPACT_ATOMS: atom_id res chain seq x y z
N MET A 1 -15.26 21.14 4.51
CA MET A 1 -15.18 20.40 3.24
C MET A 1 -13.71 20.10 3.05
N ALA A 2 -13.25 18.95 3.55
CA ALA A 2 -11.84 18.60 3.52
C ALA A 2 -11.49 18.11 2.12
N GLU A 3 -10.61 18.86 1.47
CA GLU A 3 -10.02 18.54 0.18
C GLU A 3 -9.39 17.13 0.28
N LYS A 4 -10.04 16.12 -0.32
CA LYS A 4 -9.44 14.80 -0.50
C LYS A 4 -8.39 14.95 -1.59
N LYS A 5 -7.22 15.43 -1.19
CA LYS A 5 -6.04 15.58 -2.03
C LYS A 5 -5.78 14.20 -2.64
N GLU A 6 -5.80 14.13 -3.97
CA GLU A 6 -5.48 12.94 -4.74
C GLU A 6 -3.99 12.62 -4.52
N GLN A 7 -3.66 12.05 -3.37
CA GLN A 7 -2.32 11.61 -3.02
C GLN A 7 -2.07 10.32 -3.78
N SER A 8 -1.04 10.33 -4.62
CA SER A 8 -0.57 9.14 -5.32
C SER A 8 -0.17 8.08 -4.29
N LEU A 9 -0.44 6.79 -4.56
CA LEU A 9 -0.05 5.65 -3.71
C LEU A 9 1.46 5.66 -3.38
N GLU A 10 2.26 6.32 -4.21
CA GLU A 10 3.70 6.48 -4.02
C GLU A 10 4.06 7.40 -2.85
N ASP A 11 3.24 8.41 -2.55
CA ASP A 11 3.47 9.40 -1.48
C ASP A 11 2.88 9.00 -0.13
N GLN A 12 1.97 8.02 -0.09
CA GLN A 12 1.36 7.54 1.16
C GLN A 12 2.33 6.70 2.00
N SER A 13 2.22 6.75 3.32
CA SER A 13 2.95 5.83 4.20
C SER A 13 2.42 4.38 4.10
N LEU A 14 3.20 3.39 4.55
CA LEU A 14 2.75 1.99 4.58
C LEU A 14 1.47 1.85 5.43
N GLU A 15 1.42 2.55 6.56
CA GLU A 15 0.28 2.56 7.49
C GLU A 15 -0.98 3.13 6.82
N GLU A 16 -0.85 4.20 6.05
CA GLU A 16 -1.97 4.77 5.28
C GLU A 16 -2.47 3.79 4.20
N ILE A 17 -1.57 3.14 3.46
CA ILE A 17 -1.96 2.16 2.44
C ILE A 17 -2.69 0.98 3.09
N PHE A 18 -2.24 0.51 4.26
CA PHE A 18 -2.94 -0.55 4.99
C PHE A 18 -4.31 -0.10 5.49
N SER A 19 -4.41 1.11 6.02
CA SER A 19 -5.70 1.67 6.43
C SER A 19 -6.69 1.78 5.27
N ASP A 20 -6.23 2.23 4.10
CA ASP A 20 -7.07 2.32 2.90
C ASP A 20 -7.43 0.92 2.34
N LEU A 21 -6.54 -0.06 2.47
CA LEU A 21 -6.80 -1.44 2.10
C LEU A 21 -7.86 -2.09 3.01
N GLU A 22 -7.77 -1.87 4.33
CA GLU A 22 -8.78 -2.34 5.30
C GLU A 22 -10.15 -1.72 5.00
N GLN A 23 -10.18 -0.44 4.65
CA GLN A 23 -11.42 0.21 4.23
C GLN A 23 -11.97 -0.41 2.94
N THR A 24 -11.12 -0.66 1.95
CA THR A 24 -11.51 -1.32 0.70
C THR A 24 -12.09 -2.72 0.96
N ILE A 25 -11.47 -3.51 1.83
CA ILE A 25 -11.96 -4.84 2.23
C ILE A 25 -13.32 -4.73 2.92
N LYS A 26 -13.47 -3.78 3.83
CA LYS A 26 -14.73 -3.55 4.54
C LYS A 26 -15.87 -3.16 3.59
N GLU A 27 -15.59 -2.30 2.60
CA GLU A 27 -16.54 -1.98 1.52
C GLU A 27 -16.87 -3.22 0.68
N MET A 28 -15.90 -4.11 0.45
CA MET A 28 -16.13 -5.37 -0.25
C MET A 28 -17.01 -6.35 0.55
N GLU A 29 -16.92 -6.34 1.88
CA GLU A 29 -17.66 -7.23 2.78
C GLU A 29 -19.08 -6.76 3.10
N ASP A 30 -19.38 -5.46 2.94
CA ASP A 30 -20.69 -4.86 3.28
C ASP A 30 -21.85 -5.42 2.42
N GLY A 31 -21.54 -6.12 1.32
CA GLY A 31 -22.50 -6.96 0.58
C GLY A 31 -23.49 -6.19 -0.32
N GLU A 32 -23.54 -4.86 -0.22
CA GLU A 32 -24.35 -3.98 -1.10
C GLU A 32 -23.58 -3.47 -2.34
N ILE A 33 -22.44 -4.06 -2.67
CA ILE A 33 -21.64 -3.66 -3.85
C ILE A 33 -22.12 -4.37 -5.12
N SER A 34 -22.07 -3.65 -6.24
CA SER A 34 -22.28 -4.26 -7.55
C SER A 34 -21.06 -5.10 -7.96
N LEU A 35 -21.24 -5.99 -8.94
CA LEU A 35 -20.13 -6.74 -9.52
C LEU A 35 -19.05 -5.82 -10.12
N GLU A 36 -19.47 -4.73 -10.77
CA GLU A 36 -18.56 -3.73 -11.34
C GLU A 36 -17.74 -3.02 -10.26
N GLU A 37 -18.40 -2.64 -9.16
CA GLU A 37 -17.72 -2.05 -8.00
C GLU A 37 -16.77 -3.04 -7.33
N SER A 38 -17.15 -4.32 -7.27
CA SER A 38 -16.27 -5.39 -6.76
C SER A 38 -14.98 -5.50 -7.57
N PHE A 39 -15.08 -5.43 -8.90
CA PHE A 39 -13.90 -5.42 -9.78
C PHE A 39 -13.05 -4.18 -9.57
N ARG A 40 -13.68 -3.02 -9.41
CA ARG A 40 -12.97 -1.75 -9.15
C ARG A 40 -12.20 -1.79 -7.82
N LEU A 41 -12.87 -2.20 -6.74
CA LEU A 41 -12.28 -2.33 -5.40
C LEU A 41 -11.16 -3.39 -5.39
N TYR A 42 -11.37 -4.51 -6.08
CA TYR A 42 -10.33 -5.54 -6.23
C TYR A 42 -9.08 -4.99 -6.93
N HIS A 43 -9.25 -4.28 -8.05
CA HIS A 43 -8.14 -3.64 -8.75
C HIS A 43 -7.41 -2.63 -7.86
N GLN A 44 -8.17 -1.79 -7.16
CA GLN A 44 -7.63 -0.79 -6.23
C GLN A 44 -6.81 -1.45 -5.11
N GLY A 45 -7.32 -2.50 -4.48
CA GLY A 45 -6.59 -3.27 -3.47
C GLY A 45 -5.33 -3.93 -4.03
N MET A 46 -5.36 -4.38 -5.28
CA MET A 46 -4.20 -4.98 -5.94
C MET A 46 -3.10 -3.94 -6.25
N ASP A 47 -3.46 -2.72 -6.63
CA ASP A 47 -2.52 -1.61 -6.79
C ASP A 47 -1.93 -1.15 -5.44
N MET A 48 -2.74 -1.12 -4.37
CA MET A 48 -2.25 -0.87 -3.01
C MET A 48 -1.22 -1.92 -2.57
N LEU A 49 -1.49 -3.20 -2.81
CA LEU A 49 -0.56 -4.29 -2.50
C LEU A 49 0.74 -4.19 -3.30
N LYS A 50 0.68 -3.77 -4.57
CA LYS A 50 1.89 -3.50 -5.38
C LYS A 50 2.69 -2.34 -4.81
N ALA A 51 2.02 -1.26 -4.40
CA ALA A 51 2.67 -0.11 -3.79
C ALA A 51 3.38 -0.49 -2.48
N CYS A 52 2.73 -1.28 -1.62
CA CYS A 52 3.34 -1.83 -0.41
C CYS A 52 4.59 -2.65 -0.72
N ASN A 53 4.50 -3.61 -1.65
CA ASN A 53 5.65 -4.43 -2.05
C ASN A 53 6.80 -3.56 -2.57
N SER A 54 6.52 -2.57 -3.41
CA SER A 54 7.55 -1.68 -3.94
C SER A 54 8.20 -0.82 -2.86
N LYS A 55 7.45 -0.39 -1.84
CA LYS A 55 8.00 0.36 -0.71
C LYS A 55 8.87 -0.53 0.17
N ILE A 56 8.45 -1.77 0.45
CA ILE A 56 9.25 -2.73 1.21
C ILE A 56 10.55 -3.05 0.47
N ASP A 57 10.49 -3.37 -0.83
CA ASP A 57 11.67 -3.62 -1.67
C ASP A 57 12.64 -2.42 -1.68
N LYS A 58 12.12 -1.18 -1.71
CA LYS A 58 12.96 0.03 -1.59
C LYS A 58 13.66 0.12 -0.23
N VAL A 59 13.00 -0.28 0.86
CA VAL A 59 13.61 -0.29 2.20
C VAL A 59 14.65 -1.41 2.30
N GLU A 60 14.34 -2.62 1.83
CA GLU A 60 15.28 -3.74 1.78
C GLU A 60 16.53 -3.41 0.98
N LYS A 61 16.39 -2.80 -0.21
CA LYS A 61 17.52 -2.34 -1.02
C LYS A 61 18.35 -1.26 -0.34
N LYS A 62 17.70 -0.32 0.36
CA LYS A 62 18.42 0.68 1.14
C LYS A 62 19.18 0.04 2.30
N MET A 63 18.59 -0.96 2.96
CA MET A 63 19.24 -1.71 4.04
C MET A 63 20.46 -2.47 3.52
N LEU A 64 20.36 -3.12 2.36
CA LEU A 64 21.49 -3.79 1.69
C LEU A 64 22.62 -2.82 1.30
N LEU A 65 22.29 -1.62 0.82
CA LEU A 65 23.30 -0.60 0.48
C LEU A 65 24.01 -0.05 1.73
N LEU A 66 23.30 0.12 2.84
CA LEU A 66 23.91 0.45 4.13
C LEU A 66 24.87 -0.66 4.59
N ASP A 67 24.53 -1.92 4.34
CA ASP A 67 25.40 -3.08 4.63
C ASP A 67 26.69 -3.05 3.78
N GLU A 68 26.59 -2.70 2.49
CA GLU A 68 27.75 -2.58 1.57
C GLU A 68 28.66 -1.37 1.86
N GLU A 69 28.17 -0.31 2.50
CA GLU A 69 28.95 0.88 2.92
C GLU A 69 29.54 0.79 4.35
N GLY A 70 29.31 -0.31 5.07
CA GLY A 70 30.06 -0.66 6.28
C GLY A 70 29.25 -0.65 7.57
N GLU A 71 28.58 -1.78 7.80
CA GLU A 71 28.04 -2.35 9.05
C GLU A 71 26.75 -1.77 9.66
N GLU A 72 25.70 -2.61 9.78
CA GLU A 72 25.30 -3.23 11.06
C GLU A 72 24.52 -4.55 10.85
N HIS A 73 24.83 -5.51 11.72
CA HIS A 73 24.65 -6.97 11.66
C HIS A 73 23.24 -7.57 11.52
N GLU A 74 23.27 -8.81 10.98
CA GLU A 74 22.31 -9.94 11.01
C GLU A 74 21.19 -9.90 12.08
N PHE A 75 19.96 -10.23 11.62
CA PHE A 75 18.86 -10.71 12.45
C PHE A 75 19.16 -12.08 13.08
#